data_AF-A0A1F3BVX2-F1
#
_entry.id   AF-A0A1F3BVX2-F1
#
_cell.length_a   1.000
_cell.length_b   1.000
_cell.length_c   1.000
_cell.angle_alpha   90.00
_cell.angle_beta   90.00
_cell.angle_gamma   90.00
#
_symmetry.space_group_name_H-M   'P 1'
#
loop_
_entity.id
_entity.type
_entity.pdbx_description
1 polymer ?
#
loop_
_entity_poly.entity_id
_entity_poly.type
_entity_poly.pdbx_seq_one_letter_code
_entity_poly.pdbx_strand_id
1 'polypeptide(L)'
;MTTLPRNSTSEHDRMEHAGAGRYWIVWALLLLGTLVTLLLSRVHLPSPFHLLVALFIACAKSALVVLFFMHLWDHGGANRLVFATSLIFVVLLIGLIVLDNASRFALTNPGHGRTLDMEPPGPDILTPRGPPEPAARPPSGPEMQPEPGAPVRPPGR
;
A
#
# COMPACT_ATOMS: atom_id res chain seq x y z
N MET A 1 -27.48 0.29 80.24
CA MET A 1 -27.06 -0.65 79.18
C MET A 1 -27.15 0.14 77.87
N THR A 2 -26.07 0.82 77.50
CA THR A 2 -26.05 1.86 76.47
C THR A 2 -25.57 1.23 75.17
N THR A 3 -26.50 0.94 74.26
CA THR A 3 -26.16 0.41 72.93
C THR A 3 -25.65 1.55 72.05
N LEU A 4 -24.38 1.50 71.64
CA LEU A 4 -23.81 2.51 70.75
C LEU A 4 -24.38 2.37 69.32
N PRO A 5 -24.59 3.47 68.58
CA PRO A 5 -24.95 3.40 67.17
C PRO A 5 -23.79 2.80 66.36
N ARG A 6 -24.09 1.74 65.61
CA ARG A 6 -23.15 1.08 64.70
C ARG A 6 -22.96 1.95 63.46
N ASN A 7 -21.77 2.53 63.31
CA ASN A 7 -21.37 3.28 62.12
C ASN A 7 -21.02 2.32 60.97
N SER A 8 -22.03 1.82 60.26
CA SER A 8 -21.88 0.90 59.11
C SER A 8 -21.55 1.59 57.78
N THR A 9 -21.52 2.93 57.74
CA THR A 9 -21.33 3.71 56.51
C THR A 9 -19.87 3.86 56.08
N SER A 10 -18.88 3.52 56.92
CA SER A 10 -17.45 3.70 56.61
C SER A 10 -16.71 2.45 56.09
N GLU A 11 -17.32 1.26 56.16
CA GLU A 11 -16.72 0.03 55.62
C GLU A 11 -17.09 -0.23 54.16
N HIS A 12 -18.24 0.27 53.69
CA HIS A 12 -18.66 0.12 52.29
C HIS A 12 -17.87 1.01 51.31
N ASP A 13 -17.42 2.19 51.72
CA ASP A 13 -16.60 3.09 50.88
C ASP A 13 -15.17 2.55 50.61
N ARG A 14 -14.64 1.71 51.50
CA ARG A 14 -13.24 1.25 51.40
C ARG A 14 -13.02 0.15 50.37
N MET A 15 -14.07 -0.53 49.93
CA MET A 15 -13.97 -1.65 48.97
C MET A 15 -14.13 -1.24 47.51
N GLU A 16 -14.74 -0.08 47.21
CA GLU A 16 -14.92 0.40 45.83
C GLU A 16 -13.66 1.03 45.20
N HIS A 17 -12.66 1.41 46.02
CA HIS A 17 -11.47 2.12 45.52
C HIS A 17 -10.39 1.23 44.88
N ALA A 18 -10.52 -0.10 44.94
CA ALA A 18 -9.53 -1.03 44.37
C ALA A 18 -9.58 -1.12 42.83
N GLY A 19 -10.67 -0.72 42.17
CA GLY A 19 -10.83 -0.79 40.71
C GLY A 19 -10.28 0.41 39.94
N ALA A 20 -10.27 1.60 40.55
CA ALA A 20 -9.97 2.87 39.87
C ALA A 20 -8.51 2.97 39.38
N GLY A 21 -7.55 2.40 40.12
CA GLY A 21 -6.14 2.47 39.79
C GLY A 21 -5.78 1.80 38.46
N ARG A 22 -6.49 0.73 38.08
CA ARG A 22 -6.23 0.00 36.84
C ARG A 22 -6.57 0.84 35.60
N TYR A 23 -7.66 1.60 35.64
CA TYR A 23 -8.05 2.50 34.54
C TYR A 23 -7.02 3.62 34.32
N TRP A 24 -6.45 4.15 35.40
CA TRP A 24 -5.39 5.17 35.32
C TRP A 24 -4.11 4.65 34.66
N ILE A 25 -3.70 3.41 34.94
CA ILE A 25 -2.53 2.79 34.30
C ILE A 25 -2.76 2.62 32.80
N VAL A 26 -3.94 2.15 32.40
CA VAL A 26 -4.28 1.95 30.99
C VAL A 26 -4.39 3.29 30.26
N TRP A 27 -4.98 4.30 30.90
CA TRP A 27 -5.01 5.68 30.41
C TRP A 27 -3.61 6.23 30.15
N ALA A 28 -2.66 6.00 31.06
CA ALA A 28 -1.27 6.40 30.87
C ALA A 28 -0.60 5.65 29.69
N LEU A 29 -0.84 4.34 29.57
CA LEU A 29 -0.36 3.52 28.45
C LEU A 29 -0.94 3.97 27.10
N LEU A 30 -2.20 4.37 27.08
CA LEU A 30 -2.86 4.95 25.92
C LEU A 30 -2.23 6.27 25.51
N LEU A 31 -1.97 7.17 26.46
CA LEU A 31 -1.28 8.43 26.20
C LEU A 31 0.14 8.18 25.67
N LEU A 32 0.87 7.25 26.28
CA LEU A 32 2.19 6.87 25.83
C LEU A 32 2.15 6.33 24.39
N GLY A 33 1.22 5.43 24.07
CA GLY A 33 1.04 4.92 22.71
C GLY A 33 0.74 6.02 21.69
N THR A 34 -0.06 7.02 22.06
CA THR A 34 -0.33 8.18 21.19
C THR A 34 0.93 9.03 21.00
N LEU A 35 1.68 9.26 22.08
CA LEU A 35 2.91 10.05 22.05
C LEU A 35 3.98 9.36 21.19
N VAL A 36 4.12 8.05 21.33
CA VAL A 36 5.05 7.24 20.52
C VAL A 36 4.69 7.32 19.04
N THR A 37 3.41 7.21 18.66
CA THR A 37 3.00 7.37 17.25
C THR A 37 3.28 8.77 16.72
N LEU A 38 3.08 9.81 17.55
CA LEU A 38 3.44 11.18 17.18
C LEU A 38 4.95 11.34 16.99
N LEU A 39 5.76 10.78 17.89
CA LEU A 39 7.22 10.82 17.77
C LEU A 39 7.68 10.04 16.54
N LEU A 40 7.11 8.86 16.28
CA LEU A 40 7.41 8.07 15.09
C LEU A 40 7.04 8.80 13.80
N SER A 41 5.95 9.58 13.81
CA SER A 41 5.60 10.46 12.69
C SER A 41 6.55 11.64 12.50
N ARG A 42 7.37 11.99 13.51
CA ARG A 42 8.35 13.08 13.45
C ARG A 42 9.77 12.60 13.16
N VAL A 43 10.09 11.36 13.51
CA VAL A 43 11.36 10.72 13.19
C VAL A 43 11.29 10.18 11.76
N HIS A 44 12.12 10.71 10.87
CA HIS A 44 12.29 10.18 9.52
C HIS A 44 13.04 8.84 9.60
N LEU A 45 12.30 7.76 9.79
CA LEU A 45 12.85 6.41 9.65
C LEU A 45 13.09 6.11 8.17
N PRO A 46 14.17 5.41 7.81
CA PRO A 46 14.43 5.01 6.44
C PRO A 46 13.29 4.12 5.90
N SER A 47 12.81 4.45 4.70
CA SER A 47 11.86 3.63 3.93
C SER A 47 12.48 2.25 3.66
N PRO A 48 11.76 1.12 3.86
CA PRO A 48 10.30 0.96 3.93
C PRO A 48 9.72 0.66 5.32
N PHE A 49 10.53 0.53 6.36
CA PHE A 49 10.10 -0.01 7.65
C PHE A 49 9.20 0.93 8.48
N HIS A 50 9.13 2.23 8.14
CA HIS A 50 8.32 3.21 8.86
C HIS A 50 6.84 2.82 8.95
N LEU A 51 6.24 2.38 7.83
CA LEU A 51 4.84 1.96 7.79
C LEU A 51 4.59 0.70 8.60
N LEU A 52 5.49 -0.29 8.51
CA LEU A 52 5.36 -1.55 9.24
C LEU A 52 5.44 -1.31 10.75
N VAL A 53 6.39 -0.48 11.19
CA VAL A 53 6.55 -0.11 12.60
C VAL A 53 5.36 0.73 13.09
N ALA A 54 4.89 1.70 12.30
CA ALA A 54 3.70 2.50 12.64
C ALA A 54 2.45 1.64 12.80
N LEU A 55 2.23 0.70 11.88
CA LEU A 55 1.10 -0.23 11.93
C LEU A 55 1.20 -1.17 13.14
N PHE A 56 2.39 -1.68 13.44
CA PHE A 56 2.62 -2.53 14.61
C PHE A 56 2.29 -1.82 15.92
N ILE A 57 2.75 -0.58 16.09
CA ILE A 57 2.46 0.24 17.28
C ILE A 57 0.96 0.56 17.36
N ALA A 58 0.32 0.87 16.23
CA ALA A 58 -1.12 1.08 16.18
C ALA A 58 -1.91 -0.18 16.60
N CYS A 59 -1.52 -1.36 16.11
CA CYS A 59 -2.13 -2.64 16.50
C CYS A 59 -1.94 -2.93 17.99
N ALA A 60 -0.74 -2.71 18.54
CA ALA A 60 -0.47 -2.90 19.96
C ALA A 60 -1.35 -1.99 20.83
N LYS A 61 -1.46 -0.71 20.47
CA LYS A 61 -2.34 0.25 21.17
C LYS A 61 -3.79 -0.21 21.13
N SER A 62 -4.30 -0.62 19.97
CA SER A 62 -5.67 -1.11 19.81
C SER A 62 -5.94 -2.38 20.62
N ALA A 63 -5.00 -3.32 20.67
CA ALA A 63 -5.12 -4.53 21.49
C ALA A 63 -5.22 -4.20 22.99
N LEU A 64 -4.44 -3.22 23.48
CA LEU A 64 -4.54 -2.74 24.86
C LEU A 64 -5.91 -2.11 25.14
N VAL A 65 -6.45 -1.32 24.22
CA VAL A 65 -7.79 -0.74 24.39
C VAL A 65 -8.83 -1.84 24.57
N VAL A 66 -8.83 -2.85 23.69
CA VAL A 66 -9.84 -3.93 23.76
C VAL A 66 -9.68 -4.77 25.03
N LEU A 67 -8.45 -5.09 25.44
CA LEU A 67 -8.24 -5.96 26.61
C LEU A 67 -8.67 -5.29 27.93
N PHE A 68 -8.51 -3.97 28.04
CA PHE A 68 -8.74 -3.23 29.28
C PHE A 68 -10.05 -2.43 29.30
N PHE A 69 -10.43 -1.75 28.20
CA PHE A 69 -11.65 -0.94 28.15
C PHE A 69 -12.90 -1.75 27.76
N MET A 70 -12.77 -2.84 26.98
CA MET A 70 -13.90 -3.74 26.71
C MET A 70 -14.07 -4.83 27.77
N HIS A 71 -13.65 -4.57 29.02
CA HIS A 71 -13.96 -5.41 30.20
C HIS A 71 -13.71 -6.92 30.01
N LEU A 72 -12.78 -7.28 29.13
CA LEU A 72 -12.53 -8.69 28.75
C LEU A 72 -11.75 -9.41 29.86
N TRP A 73 -11.08 -8.65 30.72
CA TRP A 73 -10.38 -9.16 31.88
C TRP A 73 -11.32 -9.53 33.04
N ASP A 74 -12.47 -8.86 33.11
CA ASP A 74 -13.20 -8.73 34.37
C ASP A 74 -14.50 -9.58 34.39
N HIS A 75 -14.88 -10.14 33.23
CA HIS A 75 -15.85 -11.24 33.12
C HIS A 75 -15.31 -12.39 32.25
N GLY A 76 -15.23 -13.60 32.83
CA GLY A 76 -15.08 -14.92 32.18
C GLY A 76 -14.11 -15.03 31.00
N GLY A 77 -12.93 -15.64 31.23
CA GLY A 77 -11.80 -15.72 30.28
C GLY A 77 -12.06 -16.33 28.89
N ALA A 78 -13.27 -16.83 28.59
CA ALA A 78 -13.67 -17.27 27.26
C ALA A 78 -13.60 -16.13 26.21
N ASN A 79 -14.04 -14.92 26.56
CA ASN A 79 -14.02 -13.78 25.64
C ASN A 79 -12.60 -13.38 25.23
N ARG A 80 -11.63 -13.49 26.16
CA ARG A 80 -10.21 -13.27 25.89
C ARG A 80 -9.65 -14.30 24.91
N LEU A 81 -10.03 -15.57 25.07
CA LEU A 81 -9.56 -16.63 24.19
C LEU A 81 -10.10 -16.47 22.76
N VAL A 82 -11.38 -16.10 22.63
CA VAL A 82 -12.03 -15.82 21.33
C VAL A 82 -11.39 -14.62 20.63
N PHE A 83 -11.09 -13.54 21.36
CA PHE A 83 -10.41 -12.38 20.78
C PHE A 83 -8.97 -12.71 20.37
N ALA A 84 -8.22 -13.41 21.22
CA ALA A 84 -6.84 -13.81 20.93
C ALA A 84 -6.76 -14.73 19.70
N THR A 85 -7.64 -15.74 19.61
CA THR A 85 -7.68 -16.64 18.44
C THR A 85 -8.10 -15.89 17.18
N SER A 86 -9.06 -14.96 17.27
CA SER A 86 -9.45 -14.10 16.15
C SER A 86 -8.28 -13.26 15.65
N LEU A 87 -7.51 -12.65 16.55
CA LEU A 87 -6.35 -11.84 16.17
C LEU A 87 -5.24 -12.69 15.52
N ILE A 88 -4.95 -13.88 16.08
CA ILE A 88 -4.00 -14.83 15.49
C ILE A 88 -4.45 -15.22 14.08
N PHE A 89 -5.74 -15.50 13.90
CA PHE A 89 -6.30 -15.86 12.61
C PHE A 89 -6.17 -14.73 11.59
N VAL A 90 -6.43 -13.48 11.98
CA VAL A 90 -6.22 -12.31 11.13
C VAL A 90 -4.76 -12.17 10.71
N VAL A 91 -3.82 -12.29 11.64
CA VAL A 91 -2.38 -12.22 11.34
C VAL A 91 -1.97 -13.34 10.38
N LEU A 92 -2.48 -14.56 10.59
CA LEU A 92 -2.23 -15.71 9.72
C LEU A 92 -2.79 -15.45 8.32
N LEU A 93 -4.03 -14.97 8.19
CA LEU A 93 -4.64 -14.65 6.89
C LEU A 93 -3.86 -13.57 6.15
N ILE A 94 -3.45 -12.50 6.83
CA ILE A 94 -2.62 -11.45 6.23
C ILE A 94 -1.28 -12.04 5.77
N GLY A 95 -0.62 -12.83 6.62
CA GLY A 95 0.63 -13.50 6.26
C GLY A 95 0.49 -14.43 5.05
N LEU A 96 -0.61 -15.18 4.98
CA LEU A 96 -0.93 -16.05 3.85
C LEU A 96 -1.16 -15.25 2.57
N ILE A 97 -1.88 -14.13 2.63
CA ILE A 97 -2.10 -13.24 1.47
C ILE A 97 -0.78 -12.66 0.99
N VAL A 98 0.08 -12.22 1.91
CA VAL A 98 1.41 -11.69 1.56
C VAL A 98 2.29 -12.78 0.95
N LEU A 99 2.24 -14.00 1.50
CA LEU A 99 2.98 -15.14 0.97
C LEU A 99 2.43 -15.60 -0.40
N ASP A 100 1.12 -15.61 -0.58
CA ASP A 100 0.45 -15.85 -1.87
C ASP A 100 0.95 -14.83 -2.90
N ASN A 101 0.89 -13.54 -2.56
CA ASN A 101 1.37 -12.47 -3.43
C ASN A 101 2.87 -12.58 -3.74
N ALA A 102 3.70 -12.98 -2.77
CA ALA A 102 5.13 -13.20 -2.98
C ALA A 102 5.42 -14.44 -3.85
N SER A 103 4.58 -15.47 -3.76
CA SER A 103 4.68 -16.70 -4.56
C SER A 103 4.16 -16.53 -6.00
N ARG A 104 3.30 -15.52 -6.23
CA ARG A 104 2.92 -15.10 -7.58
C ARG A 104 4.14 -14.50 -8.27
N PHE A 105 4.82 -15.30 -9.09
CA PHE A 105 5.85 -14.83 -9.99
C PHE A 105 5.32 -13.69 -10.88
N ALA A 106 6.20 -12.77 -11.27
CA ALA A 106 5.94 -11.59 -12.11
C ALA A 106 5.35 -11.89 -13.52
N LEU A 107 4.95 -13.14 -13.77
CA LEU A 107 4.51 -13.67 -15.05
C LEU A 107 3.01 -13.45 -15.32
N THR A 108 2.20 -13.10 -14.32
CA THR A 108 0.73 -13.02 -14.46
C THR A 108 0.16 -11.60 -14.43
N ASN A 109 1.01 -10.57 -14.26
CA ASN A 109 0.62 -9.16 -14.35
C ASN A 109 1.28 -8.51 -15.57
N PRO A 110 0.58 -8.30 -16.70
CA PRO A 110 1.09 -7.50 -17.82
C PRO A 110 1.07 -6.01 -17.47
N GLY A 111 1.80 -5.63 -16.41
CA GLY A 111 1.80 -4.26 -15.89
C GLY A 111 3.11 -3.80 -15.26
N HIS A 112 4.10 -4.67 -15.01
CA HIS A 112 5.34 -4.25 -14.35
C HIS A 112 6.63 -4.85 -14.95
N GLY A 113 6.61 -5.21 -16.24
CA GLY A 113 7.80 -5.76 -16.91
C GLY A 113 7.91 -5.49 -18.42
N ARG A 114 7.03 -4.67 -19.02
CA ARG A 114 7.09 -4.33 -20.45
C ARG A 114 6.68 -2.88 -20.73
N THR A 115 7.33 -1.93 -20.06
CA THR A 115 7.38 -0.55 -20.59
C THR A 115 8.56 -0.35 -21.55
N LEU A 116 9.33 -1.40 -21.87
CA LEU A 116 10.60 -1.27 -22.62
C LEU A 116 10.73 -2.18 -23.84
N ASP A 117 9.62 -2.62 -24.46
CA ASP A 117 9.68 -3.24 -25.80
C ASP A 117 8.72 -2.58 -26.81
N MET A 118 7.93 -1.58 -26.39
CA MET A 118 7.27 -0.71 -27.34
C MET A 118 8.20 0.48 -27.54
N GLU A 119 9.12 0.33 -28.50
CA GLU A 119 9.79 1.48 -29.12
C GLU A 119 8.71 2.57 -29.32
N PRO A 120 8.89 3.79 -28.78
CA PRO A 120 7.93 4.86 -29.02
C PRO A 120 7.74 4.95 -30.53
N PRO A 121 6.49 4.92 -31.04
CA PRO A 121 6.30 5.13 -32.46
C PRO A 121 6.95 6.47 -32.75
N GLY A 122 7.81 6.49 -33.76
CA GLY A 122 8.73 7.60 -33.98
C GLY A 122 7.98 8.91 -34.18
N PRO A 123 8.70 10.03 -34.34
CA PRO A 123 8.07 11.34 -34.53
C PRO A 123 7.01 11.38 -35.65
N ASP A 124 6.97 10.38 -36.54
CA ASP A 124 6.02 10.13 -37.61
C ASP A 124 4.53 9.95 -37.20
N ILE A 125 4.22 9.69 -35.92
CA ILE A 125 2.82 9.70 -35.42
C ILE A 125 2.32 11.06 -34.93
N LEU A 126 3.22 12.01 -34.66
CA LEU A 126 2.86 13.36 -34.20
C LEU A 126 2.94 14.39 -35.32
N THR A 127 3.55 14.05 -36.46
CA THR A 127 3.44 14.84 -37.69
C THR A 127 2.09 14.56 -38.34
N PRO A 128 1.18 15.54 -38.47
CA PRO A 128 0.01 15.38 -39.34
C PRO A 128 0.54 14.97 -40.71
N ARG A 129 0.14 13.79 -41.23
CA ARG A 129 0.44 13.45 -42.62
C ARG A 129 -0.07 14.61 -43.45
N GLY A 130 0.84 15.31 -44.11
CA GLY A 130 0.46 16.33 -45.08
C GLY A 130 -0.50 15.72 -46.11
N PRO A 131 -1.26 16.55 -46.83
CA PRO A 131 -2.18 16.06 -47.87
C PRO A 131 -1.47 15.00 -48.72
N PRO A 132 -2.14 13.89 -49.07
CA PRO A 132 -1.51 12.80 -49.83
C PRO A 132 -0.77 13.41 -51.01
N GLU A 133 0.55 13.21 -51.03
CA GLU A 133 1.40 13.72 -52.10
C GLU A 133 0.76 13.29 -53.42
N PRO A 134 0.51 14.20 -54.37
CA PRO A 134 -0.04 13.84 -55.66
C PRO A 134 0.88 12.78 -56.23
N ALA A 135 0.34 11.56 -56.41
CA ALA A 135 1.07 10.36 -56.78
C ALA A 135 2.26 10.73 -57.66
N ALA A 136 3.47 10.53 -57.11
CA ALA A 136 4.71 10.79 -57.82
C ALA A 136 4.55 10.33 -59.26
N ARG A 137 4.72 11.28 -60.19
CA ARG A 137 4.63 11.01 -61.62
C ARG A 137 5.44 9.74 -61.88
N PRO A 138 4.89 8.73 -62.58
CA PRO A 138 5.59 7.47 -62.78
C PRO A 138 7.00 7.75 -63.32
N PRO A 139 8.02 7.00 -62.88
CA PRO A 139 9.38 7.22 -63.33
C PRO A 139 9.37 7.22 -64.85
N SER A 140 9.87 8.32 -65.43
CA SER A 140 10.22 8.39 -66.85
C SER A 140 10.96 7.10 -67.19
N GLY A 141 10.48 6.37 -68.20
CA GLY A 141 11.04 5.08 -68.61
C GLY A 141 12.56 5.15 -68.83
N PRO A 142 13.24 3.98 -68.92
CA PRO A 142 14.70 3.91 -68.96
C PRO A 142 15.24 4.88 -70.01
N GLU A 143 16.02 5.85 -69.52
CA GLU A 143 16.75 6.82 -70.32
C GLU A 143 17.67 6.01 -71.26
N MET A 144 17.26 5.85 -72.53
CA MET A 144 18.05 5.17 -73.55
C MET A 144 19.33 5.99 -73.76
N GLN A 145 20.40 5.56 -73.10
CA GLN A 145 21.75 6.03 -73.38
C GLN A 145 22.06 5.73 -74.85
N PRO A 146 22.57 6.70 -75.62
CA PRO A 146 22.92 6.45 -77.01
C PRO A 146 24.09 5.47 -77.08
N GLU A 147 23.88 4.33 -77.74
CA GLU A 147 24.92 3.33 -78.03
C GLU A 147 26.12 3.99 -78.75
N PRO A 148 27.36 3.80 -78.27
CA PRO A 148 28.54 4.30 -78.94
C PRO A 148 28.82 3.42 -80.18
N GLY A 149 28.35 3.86 -81.34
CA GLY A 149 28.66 3.21 -82.62
C GLY A 149 27.66 3.40 -83.77
N ALA A 150 26.53 4.08 -83.56
CA ALA A 150 25.56 4.27 -84.64
C ALA A 150 26.03 5.33 -85.66
N PRO A 151 25.89 5.10 -86.99
CA PRO A 151 26.35 6.05 -88.00
C PRO A 151 25.54 7.35 -87.95
N VAL A 152 26.25 8.49 -87.86
CA VAL A 152 25.64 9.82 -87.96
C VAL A 152 25.12 10.01 -89.38
N ARG A 153 23.80 9.95 -89.56
CA ARG A 153 23.15 10.31 -90.82
C ARG A 153 23.16 11.84 -90.95
N PRO A 154 23.68 12.43 -92.06
CA PRO A 154 23.67 13.87 -92.21
C PRO A 154 22.24 14.41 -92.36
N PRO A 155 21.98 15.65 -91.93
CA PRO A 155 20.68 16.28 -92.11
C PRO A 155 20.40 16.46 -93.61
N GLY A 156 19.35 15.79 -94.10
CA GLY A 156 18.82 16.00 -95.43
C GLY A 156 18.07 17.32 -95.49
N ARG A 157 18.42 18.10 -96.52
CA ARG A 157 17.86 19.38 -97.02
C ARG A 157 16.44 19.77 -96.57
#